data_AF-A0A7W4D999-F1
#
_entry.id   AF-A0A7W4D999-F1
#
_cell.length_a   1.000
_cell.length_b   1.000
_cell.length_c   1.000
_cell.angle_alpha   90.00
_cell.angle_beta   90.00
_cell.angle_gamma   90.00
#
_symmetry.space_group_name_H-M   'P 1'
#
loop_
_entity.id
_entity.type
_entity.pdbx_description
1 polymer ?
#
loop_
_entity_poly.entity_id
_entity_poly.type
_entity_poly.pdbx_seq_one_letter_code
_entity_poly.pdbx_strand_id
1 'polypeptide(L)'
;MTIQIEEFRFNDKPWCITWLGRIIYPPSSSTEPRITVHLAELLPGFSDPLSAKSQPEPPKYQQVSVKVGLIALLKIGSVWLNGVRVPVQSKNIECTLAHEKCHLVRFDDKVRIGDSQEPIFAPNRYRIGRDALIESSSSWVVVIYDPTPALRLMVIPATILFQQALATSPKAVRQLVYGQLDKIVDPSSGSLLDKPNTFYMILFKDFRDLEGPALANLIADPIASKEYARFRQSLTTESVNHREHGQPAAHIKLNLPFTNPVQLKANGKFMPFRVQRGKTESTEWGFLATEITDLQTRLCFDRLIIDRKNSAKKGLNANDPDLIPSYGGRSRSPVELDMLVLTSKEEPADHLEAACVEASGNILDLSLELIDDPKLVQKYRSRPRAPHGTGDPDGTASPGDPSGNGSTTELNVKTIQTPEIPVTLNEFFKTLAFVVDAGYPFRTIPVSSSFRQQPDNTGVVNFLPWHINKVRSWHLSSDSSSAPPRGYVVAELCHGGVWRYLIEIQRKGAEALALLYVRHHSGQRIETPELAQFMLEVARENGWGAKDHIKKWVCTPIKHRPKKGAETFALDIIKQL
;
A
#
# COMPACT_ATOMS: atom_id res chain seq x y z
N MET A 1 -24.59 -0.13 5.73
CA MET A 1 -23.42 0.66 6.16
C MET A 1 -23.40 1.97 5.41
N THR A 2 -23.37 3.10 6.11
CA THR A 2 -23.37 4.44 5.50
C THR A 2 -21.93 4.96 5.42
N ILE A 3 -21.48 5.37 4.25
CA ILE A 3 -20.12 5.91 4.05
C ILE A 3 -20.19 7.44 4.01
N GLN A 4 -19.33 8.08 4.80
CA GLN A 4 -19.11 9.53 4.79
C GLN A 4 -17.67 9.83 4.33
N ILE A 5 -17.48 10.76 3.39
CA ILE A 5 -16.19 11.28 2.95
C ILE A 5 -16.05 12.72 3.44
N GLU A 6 -15.11 12.96 4.36
CA GLU A 6 -14.88 14.28 4.97
C GLU A 6 -14.53 15.35 3.94
N GLU A 7 -13.76 14.99 2.90
CA GLU A 7 -13.45 15.90 1.80
C GLU A 7 -14.69 16.41 1.05
N PHE A 8 -15.87 15.80 1.21
CA PHE A 8 -17.11 16.17 0.53
C PHE A 8 -18.10 16.94 1.44
N ARG A 9 -17.64 17.46 2.57
CA ARG A 9 -18.45 18.29 3.47
C ARG A 9 -18.42 19.75 3.04
N PHE A 10 -19.48 20.18 2.35
CA PHE A 10 -19.55 21.50 1.74
C PHE A 10 -20.85 22.23 2.09
N ASN A 11 -20.77 23.13 3.07
CA ASN A 11 -21.78 24.17 3.33
C ASN A 11 -23.23 23.65 3.42
N ASP A 12 -23.46 22.43 3.91
CA ASP A 12 -24.79 21.81 4.04
C ASP A 12 -25.60 21.71 2.73
N LYS A 13 -24.91 21.67 1.58
CA LYS A 13 -25.54 21.58 0.25
C LYS A 13 -25.29 20.23 -0.43
N PRO A 14 -26.15 19.80 -1.36
CA PRO A 14 -25.89 18.64 -2.21
C PRO A 14 -24.89 18.97 -3.32
N TRP A 15 -23.88 18.12 -3.47
CA TRP A 15 -22.86 18.22 -4.51
C TRP A 15 -22.79 16.95 -5.34
N CYS A 16 -22.77 17.10 -6.66
CA CYS A 16 -22.67 16.00 -7.62
C CYS A 16 -21.23 15.82 -8.07
N ILE A 17 -20.73 14.57 -8.09
CA ILE A 17 -19.46 14.27 -8.77
C ILE A 17 -19.67 14.40 -10.28
N THR A 18 -19.04 15.40 -10.88
CA THR A 18 -19.10 15.67 -12.33
C THR A 18 -17.95 15.03 -13.09
N TRP A 19 -16.81 14.74 -12.48
CA TRP A 19 -15.74 14.00 -13.14
C TRP A 19 -14.69 13.47 -12.16
N LEU A 20 -13.96 12.45 -12.58
CA LEU A 20 -12.75 11.97 -11.92
C LEU A 20 -11.53 12.31 -12.79
N GLY A 21 -10.66 13.15 -12.26
CA GLY A 21 -9.52 13.73 -12.98
C GLY A 21 -8.25 12.91 -12.87
N ARG A 22 -7.11 13.61 -12.73
CA ARG A 22 -5.79 12.99 -12.75
C ARG A 22 -5.42 12.29 -11.44
N ILE A 23 -4.47 11.37 -11.54
CA ILE A 23 -3.74 10.80 -10.40
C ILE A 23 -2.56 11.71 -10.06
N ILE A 24 -2.45 12.07 -8.79
CA ILE A 24 -1.41 12.93 -8.24
C ILE A 24 -0.50 12.05 -7.39
N TYR A 25 0.73 11.88 -7.85
CA TYR A 25 1.77 11.20 -7.09
C TYR A 25 2.40 12.14 -6.06
N PRO A 26 2.52 11.72 -4.79
CA PRO A 26 3.22 12.51 -3.80
C PRO A 26 4.74 12.50 -4.04
N PRO A 27 5.48 13.46 -3.46
CA PRO A 27 6.93 13.56 -3.62
C PRO A 27 7.69 12.33 -3.11
N SER A 28 7.14 11.65 -2.08
CA SER A 28 7.68 10.42 -1.51
C SER A 28 6.85 9.20 -1.92
N SER A 29 7.51 8.11 -2.30
CA SER A 29 6.85 6.83 -2.66
C SER A 29 6.17 6.11 -1.48
N SER A 30 6.34 6.59 -0.24
CA SER A 30 5.74 6.01 0.96
C SER A 30 4.27 6.39 1.16
N THR A 31 3.84 7.53 0.60
CA THR A 31 2.49 8.08 0.75
C THR A 31 1.61 7.70 -0.43
N GLU A 32 0.36 7.37 -0.18
CA GLU A 32 -0.58 6.93 -1.22
C GLU A 32 -0.87 8.03 -2.28
N PRO A 33 -0.97 7.69 -3.57
CA PRO A 33 -1.40 8.62 -4.61
C PRO A 33 -2.83 9.10 -4.38
N ARG A 34 -3.17 10.27 -4.92
CA ARG A 34 -4.51 10.85 -4.84
C ARG A 34 -5.13 10.94 -6.21
N ILE A 35 -6.46 10.95 -6.30
CA ILE A 35 -7.21 11.25 -7.51
C ILE A 35 -7.98 12.56 -7.33
N THR A 36 -7.97 13.41 -8.35
CA THR A 36 -8.81 14.60 -8.39
C THR A 36 -10.28 14.22 -8.57
N VAL A 37 -11.16 14.83 -7.79
CA VAL A 37 -12.62 14.74 -7.93
C VAL A 37 -13.17 16.13 -8.19
N HIS A 38 -13.95 16.26 -9.26
CA HIS A 38 -14.60 17.50 -9.64
C HIS A 38 -16.08 17.44 -9.28
N LEU A 39 -16.55 18.40 -8.50
CA LEU A 39 -17.92 18.47 -8.01
C LEU A 39 -18.62 19.74 -8.48
N ALA A 40 -19.95 19.67 -8.59
CA ALA A 40 -20.82 20.81 -8.85
C ALA A 40 -21.93 20.89 -7.79
N GLU A 41 -22.24 22.11 -7.34
CA GLU A 41 -23.36 22.37 -6.43
C GLU A 41 -24.68 22.09 -7.17
N LEU A 42 -25.63 21.44 -6.49
CA LEU A 42 -26.97 21.22 -7.00
C LEU A 42 -27.99 22.15 -6.32
N LEU A 43 -28.99 22.56 -7.09
CA LEU A 43 -30.18 23.24 -6.59
C LEU A 43 -31.05 22.28 -5.77
N PRO A 44 -31.74 22.76 -4.72
CA PRO A 44 -32.73 21.97 -4.00
C PRO A 44 -33.82 21.43 -4.96
N GLY A 45 -34.24 20.18 -4.77
CA GLY A 45 -35.31 19.57 -5.56
C GLY A 45 -34.92 19.15 -6.98
N PHE A 46 -33.62 19.02 -7.28
CA PHE A 46 -33.16 18.51 -8.57
C PHE A 46 -33.78 17.14 -8.91
N SER A 47 -34.09 16.91 -10.20
CA SER A 47 -34.60 15.63 -10.69
C SER A 47 -33.51 14.76 -11.34
N ASP A 48 -32.51 15.39 -11.95
CA ASP A 48 -31.36 14.74 -12.59
C ASP A 48 -30.06 15.46 -12.18
N PRO A 49 -29.18 14.84 -11.38
CA PRO A 49 -27.98 15.50 -10.85
C PRO A 49 -26.94 15.84 -11.93
N LEU A 50 -27.02 15.25 -13.12
CA LEU A 50 -26.12 15.54 -14.24
C LEU A 50 -26.74 16.54 -15.22
N SER A 51 -27.99 16.96 -15.02
CA SER A 51 -28.62 17.99 -15.84
C SER A 51 -28.02 19.37 -15.56
N ALA A 52 -27.76 20.13 -16.63
CA ALA A 52 -27.32 21.51 -16.50
C ALA A 52 -28.34 22.41 -15.76
N LYS A 53 -29.63 22.04 -15.81
CA LYS A 53 -30.73 22.74 -15.12
C LYS A 53 -30.74 22.50 -13.61
N SER A 54 -30.02 21.49 -13.13
CA SER A 54 -29.94 21.16 -11.71
C SER A 54 -28.85 21.94 -10.97
N GLN A 55 -28.09 22.78 -11.68
CA GLN A 55 -27.04 23.62 -11.12
C GLN A 55 -27.52 25.07 -10.97
N PRO A 56 -27.01 25.82 -9.98
CA PRO A 56 -27.29 27.24 -9.84
C PRO A 56 -26.73 28.05 -11.03
N GLU A 57 -27.23 29.27 -11.21
CA GLU A 57 -26.67 30.25 -12.15
C GLU A 57 -26.23 31.49 -11.34
N PRO A 58 -24.93 31.84 -11.30
CA PRO A 58 -23.81 31.13 -11.93
C PRO A 58 -23.51 29.77 -11.27
N PRO A 59 -22.98 28.80 -12.03
CA PRO A 59 -22.66 27.47 -11.52
C PRO A 59 -21.48 27.53 -10.55
N LYS A 60 -21.53 26.70 -9.50
CA LYS A 60 -20.49 26.58 -8.49
C LYS A 60 -19.84 25.21 -8.57
N TYR A 61 -18.51 25.21 -8.61
CA TYR A 61 -17.71 24.01 -8.73
C TYR A 61 -16.70 23.93 -7.61
N GLN A 62 -16.30 22.69 -7.31
CA GLN A 62 -15.24 22.42 -6.37
C GLN A 62 -14.35 21.30 -6.88
N GLN A 63 -13.07 21.37 -6.52
CA GLN A 63 -12.09 20.33 -6.79
C GLN A 63 -11.50 19.87 -5.46
N VAL A 64 -11.45 18.57 -5.24
CA VAL A 64 -10.80 17.95 -4.09
C VAL A 64 -9.95 16.77 -4.51
N SER A 65 -8.96 16.41 -3.68
CA SER A 65 -8.05 15.30 -3.97
C SER A 65 -8.16 14.23 -2.88
N VAL A 66 -8.68 13.06 -3.26
CA VAL A 66 -8.89 11.94 -2.35
C VAL A 66 -7.91 10.82 -2.61
N LYS A 67 -7.60 10.00 -1.60
CA LYS A 67 -6.74 8.82 -1.75
C LYS A 67 -7.25 7.89 -2.85
N VAL A 68 -6.35 7.40 -3.71
CA VAL A 68 -6.73 6.63 -4.91
C VAL A 68 -7.40 5.30 -4.57
N GLY A 69 -7.11 4.70 -3.41
CA GLY A 69 -7.78 3.49 -2.93
C GLY A 69 -9.28 3.64 -2.73
N LEU A 70 -9.80 4.87 -2.61
CA LEU A 70 -11.24 5.13 -2.52
C LEU A 70 -11.95 5.17 -3.89
N ILE A 71 -11.21 5.07 -4.99
CA ILE A 71 -11.75 5.28 -6.35
C ILE A 71 -12.96 4.39 -6.64
N ALA A 72 -13.04 3.17 -6.10
CA ALA A 72 -14.18 2.27 -6.27
C ALA A 72 -15.52 2.87 -5.80
N LEU A 73 -15.49 3.75 -4.79
CA LEU A 73 -16.66 4.39 -4.17
C LEU A 73 -17.11 5.66 -4.91
N LEU A 74 -16.24 6.23 -5.75
CA LEU A 74 -16.45 7.53 -6.37
C LEU A 74 -17.15 7.37 -7.72
N LYS A 75 -18.47 7.42 -7.75
CA LYS A 75 -19.22 7.27 -9.02
C LYS A 75 -19.54 8.63 -9.63
N ILE A 76 -19.32 8.80 -10.94
CA ILE A 76 -19.74 10.01 -11.64
C ILE A 76 -21.28 10.09 -11.58
N GLY A 77 -21.83 11.27 -11.35
CA GLY A 77 -23.27 11.48 -11.12
C GLY A 77 -23.76 11.16 -9.71
N SER A 78 -22.91 10.61 -8.83
CA SER A 78 -23.29 10.42 -7.42
C SER A 78 -23.39 11.76 -6.71
N VAL A 79 -24.40 11.88 -5.85
CA VAL A 79 -24.67 13.08 -5.05
C VAL A 79 -24.26 12.86 -3.62
N TRP A 80 -23.65 13.86 -3.02
CA TRP A 80 -23.13 13.84 -1.67
C TRP A 80 -23.63 15.06 -0.91
N LEU A 81 -24.19 14.83 0.28
CA LEU A 81 -24.65 15.86 1.20
C LEU A 81 -23.90 15.67 2.51
N ASN A 82 -23.14 16.68 2.92
CA ASN A 82 -22.32 16.63 4.13
C ASN A 82 -21.43 15.39 4.19
N GLY A 83 -20.82 15.05 3.07
CA GLY A 83 -19.94 13.89 2.95
C GLY A 83 -20.66 12.55 2.81
N VAL A 84 -21.99 12.47 2.95
CA VAL A 84 -22.73 11.20 2.83
C VAL A 84 -23.39 11.08 1.46
N ARG A 85 -23.26 9.91 0.82
CA ARG A 85 -23.89 9.66 -0.49
C ARG A 85 -25.41 9.65 -0.36
N VAL A 86 -26.07 10.44 -1.21
CA VAL A 86 -27.53 10.49 -1.33
C VAL A 86 -27.97 9.63 -2.51
N PRO A 87 -28.97 8.75 -2.34
CA PRO A 87 -29.53 7.98 -3.44
C PRO A 87 -30.12 8.89 -4.51
N VAL A 88 -29.82 8.59 -5.77
CA VAL A 88 -30.36 9.31 -6.93
C VAL A 88 -30.85 8.31 -7.96
N GLN A 89 -31.96 8.63 -8.62
CA GLN A 89 -32.40 7.83 -9.76
C GLN A 89 -31.45 8.05 -10.93
N SER A 90 -31.06 6.96 -11.58
CA SER A 90 -30.21 6.99 -12.77
C SER A 90 -30.85 6.17 -13.87
N LYS A 91 -30.68 6.63 -15.10
CA LYS A 91 -31.12 5.88 -16.27
C LYS A 91 -30.09 4.81 -16.56
N ASN A 92 -30.54 3.63 -16.97
CA ASN A 92 -29.65 2.53 -17.30
C ASN A 92 -29.83 2.09 -18.76
N ILE A 93 -28.79 1.45 -19.28
CA ILE A 93 -28.79 0.72 -20.54
C ILE A 93 -28.08 -0.61 -20.35
N GLU A 94 -28.39 -1.56 -21.21
CA GLU A 94 -27.72 -2.85 -21.32
C GLU A 94 -27.20 -3.01 -22.75
N CYS A 95 -25.95 -3.48 -22.88
CA CYS A 95 -25.37 -3.77 -24.19
C CYS A 95 -24.26 -4.82 -24.10
N THR A 96 -23.89 -5.37 -25.26
CA THR A 96 -22.76 -6.29 -25.38
C THR A 96 -21.62 -5.57 -26.09
N LEU A 97 -20.45 -5.54 -25.46
CA LEU A 97 -19.25 -4.93 -25.99
C LEU A 97 -18.21 -5.98 -26.36
N ALA A 98 -17.42 -5.69 -27.38
CA ALA A 98 -16.21 -6.43 -27.72
C ALA A 98 -15.06 -5.45 -27.86
N HIS A 99 -13.84 -5.87 -27.51
CA HIS A 99 -12.68 -4.98 -27.39
C HIS A 99 -12.38 -4.23 -28.70
N GLU A 100 -12.50 -4.90 -29.83
CA GLU A 100 -12.24 -4.36 -31.16
C GLU A 100 -13.22 -3.27 -31.60
N LYS A 101 -14.41 -3.22 -30.98
CA LYS A 101 -15.42 -2.17 -31.22
C LYS A 101 -15.26 -0.96 -30.29
N CYS A 102 -14.32 -1.03 -29.36
CA CYS A 102 -14.09 0.00 -28.36
C CYS A 102 -12.93 0.91 -28.79
N HIS A 103 -13.23 2.19 -29.02
CA HIS A 103 -12.25 3.17 -29.45
C HIS A 103 -11.82 4.06 -28.28
N LEU A 104 -10.56 3.97 -27.88
CA LEU A 104 -10.01 4.81 -26.83
C LEU A 104 -9.61 6.18 -27.40
N VAL A 105 -10.26 7.25 -26.94
CA VAL A 105 -10.08 8.63 -27.40
C VAL A 105 -9.93 9.59 -26.22
N ARG A 106 -9.52 10.83 -26.46
CA ARG A 106 -9.46 11.87 -25.42
C ARG A 106 -10.85 12.42 -25.11
N PHE A 107 -10.98 13.00 -23.92
CA PHE A 107 -12.23 13.61 -23.47
C PHE A 107 -12.73 14.70 -24.42
N ASP A 108 -11.84 15.54 -24.94
CA ASP A 108 -12.14 16.68 -25.81
C ASP A 108 -12.16 16.34 -27.30
N ASP A 109 -11.99 15.06 -27.65
CA ASP A 109 -12.06 14.61 -29.04
C ASP A 109 -13.46 14.76 -29.64
N LYS A 110 -13.51 14.65 -30.96
CA LYS A 110 -14.73 14.60 -31.75
C LYS A 110 -15.06 13.15 -32.13
N VAL A 111 -16.35 12.88 -32.24
CA VAL A 111 -16.92 11.59 -32.66
C VAL A 111 -17.79 11.77 -33.89
N ARG A 112 -17.84 10.72 -34.69
CA ARG A 112 -18.66 10.71 -35.90
C ARG A 112 -20.10 10.35 -35.56
N ILE A 113 -21.04 11.24 -35.86
CA ILE A 113 -22.48 11.00 -35.72
C ILE A 113 -23.13 11.27 -37.07
N GLY A 114 -23.61 10.21 -37.73
CA GLY A 114 -23.96 10.25 -39.15
C GLY A 114 -22.76 10.67 -40.00
N ASP A 115 -22.92 11.76 -40.74
CA ASP A 115 -21.89 12.36 -41.60
C ASP A 115 -21.15 13.55 -40.93
N SER A 116 -21.46 13.85 -39.67
CA SER A 116 -20.92 15.00 -38.94
C SER A 116 -19.87 14.59 -37.89
N GLN A 117 -18.95 15.51 -37.58
CA GLN A 117 -17.94 15.36 -36.52
C GLN A 117 -18.30 16.29 -35.35
N GLU A 118 -18.78 15.70 -34.26
CA GLU A 118 -19.30 16.41 -33.10
C GLU A 118 -18.37 16.22 -31.89
N PRO A 119 -18.08 17.26 -31.09
CA PRO A 119 -17.33 17.06 -29.84
C PRO A 119 -18.06 16.06 -28.95
N ILE A 120 -17.38 15.20 -28.21
CA ILE A 120 -18.05 14.21 -27.33
C ILE A 120 -18.89 14.92 -26.27
N PHE A 121 -18.24 15.83 -25.54
CA PHE A 121 -18.86 16.62 -24.47
C PHE A 121 -18.97 18.08 -24.92
N ALA A 122 -20.21 18.57 -25.03
CA ALA A 122 -20.50 19.99 -25.18
C ALA A 122 -21.31 20.47 -23.97
N PRO A 123 -21.24 21.77 -23.59
CA PRO A 123 -21.91 22.28 -22.38
C PRO A 123 -23.41 22.00 -22.30
N ASN A 124 -24.09 21.92 -23.45
CA ASN A 124 -25.52 21.59 -23.54
C ASN A 124 -25.83 20.10 -23.30
N ARG A 125 -24.84 19.21 -23.45
CA ARG A 125 -24.94 17.76 -23.23
C ARG A 125 -24.41 17.36 -21.86
N TYR A 126 -23.24 17.89 -21.50
CA TYR A 126 -22.56 17.61 -20.25
C TYR A 126 -21.88 18.88 -19.73
N ARG A 127 -22.32 19.36 -18.55
CA ARG A 127 -21.82 20.60 -17.96
C ARG A 127 -20.80 20.26 -16.88
N ILE A 128 -19.58 20.76 -17.07
CA ILE A 128 -18.47 20.64 -16.12
C ILE A 128 -17.83 22.04 -15.97
N GLY A 129 -17.20 22.29 -14.82
CA GLY A 129 -16.52 23.56 -14.55
C GLY A 129 -15.35 23.81 -15.48
N ARG A 130 -14.98 25.09 -15.70
CA ARG A 130 -13.90 25.47 -16.61
C ARG A 130 -12.56 24.83 -16.24
N ASP A 131 -12.18 24.88 -14.97
CA ASP A 131 -10.91 24.31 -14.49
C ASP A 131 -10.91 22.79 -14.63
N ALA A 132 -12.04 22.17 -14.31
CA ALA A 132 -12.26 20.75 -14.49
C ALA A 132 -12.23 20.35 -15.98
N LEU A 133 -12.72 21.17 -16.91
CA LEU A 133 -12.62 20.93 -18.35
C LEU A 133 -11.17 20.97 -18.82
N ILE A 134 -10.38 21.95 -18.36
CA ILE A 134 -8.96 22.08 -18.71
C ILE A 134 -8.20 20.84 -18.25
N GLU A 135 -8.38 20.43 -16.99
CA GLU A 135 -7.75 19.21 -16.45
C GLU A 135 -8.27 17.95 -17.17
N SER A 136 -9.57 17.86 -17.41
CA SER A 136 -10.20 16.64 -17.95
C SER A 136 -10.00 16.46 -19.44
N SER A 137 -9.57 17.48 -20.20
CA SER A 137 -9.25 17.38 -21.63
C SER A 137 -8.28 16.23 -21.93
N SER A 138 -7.30 16.03 -21.04
CA SER A 138 -6.32 14.94 -21.12
C SER A 138 -6.84 13.60 -20.56
N SER A 139 -8.07 13.52 -20.08
CA SER A 139 -8.66 12.24 -19.65
C SER A 139 -8.97 11.35 -20.85
N TRP A 140 -9.05 10.05 -20.61
CA TRP A 140 -9.37 9.06 -21.63
C TRP A 140 -10.80 8.55 -21.46
N VAL A 141 -11.49 8.39 -22.59
CA VAL A 141 -12.82 7.78 -22.66
C VAL A 141 -12.84 6.71 -23.75
N VAL A 142 -13.64 5.68 -23.54
CA VAL A 142 -13.92 4.64 -24.51
C VAL A 142 -15.21 5.00 -25.23
N VAL A 143 -15.14 5.07 -26.55
CA VAL A 143 -16.26 5.33 -27.44
C VAL A 143 -16.66 4.04 -28.14
N ILE A 144 -17.96 3.76 -28.12
CA ILE A 144 -18.60 2.64 -28.81
C ILE A 144 -19.67 3.20 -29.75
N TYR A 145 -19.60 2.84 -31.02
CA TYR A 145 -20.59 3.22 -32.02
C TYR A 145 -21.72 2.19 -32.09
N ASP A 146 -22.94 2.68 -32.24
CA ASP A 146 -24.18 1.91 -32.35
C ASP A 146 -24.27 0.75 -31.32
N PRO A 147 -24.09 1.03 -30.00
CA PRO A 147 -24.06 -0.01 -28.95
C PRO A 147 -25.41 -0.72 -28.77
N THR A 148 -26.50 -0.06 -29.16
CA THR A 148 -27.87 -0.60 -29.18
C THR A 148 -28.61 0.01 -30.37
N PRO A 149 -29.73 -0.58 -30.83
CA PRO A 149 -30.52 0.01 -31.92
C PRO A 149 -31.03 1.44 -31.65
N ALA A 150 -31.14 1.84 -30.38
CA ALA A 150 -31.65 3.15 -29.97
C ALA A 150 -30.56 4.23 -29.79
N LEU A 151 -29.29 3.84 -29.76
CA LEU A 151 -28.17 4.72 -29.45
C LEU A 151 -27.14 4.70 -30.58
N ARG A 152 -26.66 5.88 -30.96
CA ARG A 152 -25.55 6.03 -31.92
C ARG A 152 -24.18 5.91 -31.28
N LEU A 153 -24.11 6.22 -30.00
CA LEU A 153 -22.86 6.35 -29.28
C LEU A 153 -23.04 5.95 -27.83
N MET A 154 -22.08 5.21 -27.29
CA MET A 154 -21.88 5.10 -25.85
C MET A 154 -20.46 5.55 -25.53
N VAL A 155 -20.32 6.29 -24.42
CA VAL A 155 -19.07 6.80 -23.92
C VAL A 155 -18.88 6.30 -22.50
N ILE A 156 -17.77 5.63 -22.24
CA ILE A 156 -17.41 5.09 -20.93
C ILE A 156 -16.08 5.73 -20.50
N PRO A 157 -16.03 6.54 -19.44
CA PRO A 157 -14.77 7.05 -18.93
C PRO A 157 -13.85 5.89 -18.54
N ALA A 158 -12.56 5.98 -18.87
CA ALA A 158 -11.59 4.93 -18.56
C ALA A 158 -11.48 4.64 -17.05
N THR A 159 -11.77 5.65 -16.21
CA THR A 159 -11.87 5.51 -14.75
C THR A 159 -13.01 4.58 -14.32
N ILE A 160 -14.14 4.58 -15.03
CA ILE A 160 -15.27 3.69 -14.75
C ILE A 160 -14.94 2.24 -15.13
N LEU A 161 -14.26 2.03 -16.26
CA LEU A 161 -13.74 0.70 -16.62
C LEU A 161 -12.72 0.20 -15.61
N PHE A 162 -11.83 1.07 -15.14
CA PHE A 162 -10.85 0.73 -14.11
C PHE A 162 -11.54 0.34 -12.79
N GLN A 163 -12.54 1.11 -12.37
CA GLN A 163 -13.34 0.82 -11.17
C GLN A 163 -13.96 -0.57 -11.21
N GLN A 164 -14.54 -0.95 -12.35
CA GLN A 164 -15.26 -2.21 -12.48
C GLN A 164 -14.33 -3.41 -12.72
N ALA A 165 -13.28 -3.25 -13.54
CA ALA A 165 -12.49 -4.38 -13.99
C ALA A 165 -11.21 -4.62 -13.17
N LEU A 166 -10.65 -3.58 -12.53
CA LEU A 166 -9.34 -3.64 -11.88
C LEU A 166 -9.35 -3.21 -10.40
N ALA A 167 -10.27 -2.34 -9.98
CA ALA A 167 -10.21 -1.71 -8.67
C ALA A 167 -10.76 -2.58 -7.53
N THR A 168 -10.27 -3.81 -7.36
CA THR A 168 -10.88 -4.82 -6.46
C THR A 168 -10.91 -4.43 -4.98
N SER A 169 -9.92 -3.70 -4.48
CA SER A 169 -9.85 -3.19 -3.10
C SER A 169 -8.95 -1.96 -3.01
N PRO A 170 -9.02 -1.15 -1.93
CA PRO A 170 -8.15 0.03 -1.78
C PRO A 170 -6.66 -0.33 -1.85
N LYS A 171 -6.29 -1.45 -1.23
CA LYS A 171 -4.92 -1.99 -1.25
C LYS A 171 -4.54 -2.40 -2.67
N ALA A 172 -5.40 -3.13 -3.39
CA ALA A 172 -5.12 -3.55 -4.76
C ALA A 172 -4.96 -2.34 -5.68
N VAL A 173 -5.87 -1.37 -5.62
CA VAL A 173 -5.80 -0.13 -6.41
C VAL A 173 -4.46 0.59 -6.19
N ARG A 174 -4.05 0.77 -4.93
CA ARG A 174 -2.76 1.39 -4.61
C ARG A 174 -1.60 0.64 -5.28
N GLN A 175 -1.55 -0.68 -5.13
CA GLN A 175 -0.48 -1.51 -5.69
C GLN A 175 -0.48 -1.47 -7.22
N LEU A 176 -1.65 -1.54 -7.87
CA LEU A 176 -1.80 -1.43 -9.32
C LEU A 176 -1.35 -0.06 -9.85
N VAL A 177 -1.69 1.03 -9.15
CA VAL A 177 -1.25 2.40 -9.50
C VAL A 177 0.28 2.58 -9.34
N TYR A 178 0.93 1.78 -8.50
CA TYR A 178 2.40 1.72 -8.42
C TYR A 178 3.03 0.71 -9.38
N GLY A 179 2.26 -0.16 -10.02
CA GLY A 179 2.78 -1.23 -10.87
C GLY A 179 3.31 -2.43 -10.10
N GLN A 180 2.88 -2.58 -8.84
CA GLN A 180 3.36 -3.58 -7.88
C GLN A 180 2.42 -4.81 -7.85
N LEU A 181 2.14 -5.38 -9.02
CA LEU A 181 1.27 -6.56 -9.13
C LEU A 181 1.86 -7.77 -8.40
N ASP A 182 3.19 -7.85 -8.33
CA ASP A 182 3.97 -8.86 -7.57
C ASP A 182 3.77 -8.78 -6.05
N LYS A 183 3.14 -7.71 -5.55
CA LYS A 183 2.74 -7.54 -4.14
C LYS A 183 1.32 -8.01 -3.87
N ILE A 184 0.54 -8.27 -4.92
CA ILE A 184 -0.84 -8.75 -4.86
C ILE A 184 -0.90 -10.25 -5.13
N VAL A 185 -0.24 -10.67 -6.20
CA VAL A 185 -0.23 -12.03 -6.73
C VAL A 185 1.20 -12.54 -6.84
N ASP A 186 1.45 -13.80 -6.46
CA ASP A 186 2.78 -14.39 -6.63
C ASP A 186 3.10 -14.55 -8.12
N PRO A 187 4.31 -14.15 -8.58
CA PRO A 187 4.74 -14.32 -9.97
C PRO A 187 4.71 -15.77 -10.49
N SER A 188 4.68 -16.78 -9.60
CA SER A 188 4.53 -18.18 -10.02
C SER A 188 3.08 -18.57 -10.39
N SER A 189 2.13 -17.64 -10.32
CA SER A 189 0.74 -17.87 -10.76
C SER A 189 0.67 -17.99 -12.28
N GLY A 190 -0.21 -18.85 -12.79
CA GLY A 190 -0.34 -19.10 -14.22
C GLY A 190 -1.26 -20.27 -14.55
N SER A 191 -1.48 -20.50 -15.85
CA SER A 191 -2.22 -21.67 -16.33
C SER A 191 -1.45 -22.96 -16.05
N LEU A 192 -2.16 -24.01 -15.65
CA LEU A 192 -1.56 -25.32 -15.44
C LEU A 192 -1.26 -25.99 -16.79
N LEU A 193 -0.02 -26.46 -16.99
CA LEU A 193 0.43 -27.09 -18.24
C LEU A 193 -0.46 -28.28 -18.64
N ASP A 194 -0.85 -29.10 -17.68
CA ASP A 194 -1.66 -30.32 -17.92
C ASP A 194 -3.17 -30.04 -17.96
N LYS A 195 -3.60 -28.82 -17.63
CA LYS A 195 -5.02 -28.40 -17.56
C LYS A 195 -5.15 -26.97 -18.09
N PRO A 196 -5.12 -26.75 -19.42
CA PRO A 196 -5.04 -25.41 -20.01
C PRO A 196 -6.24 -24.50 -19.67
N ASN A 197 -7.42 -25.07 -19.40
CA ASN A 197 -8.61 -24.30 -18.99
C ASN A 197 -8.62 -23.98 -17.48
N THR A 198 -7.54 -24.25 -16.75
CA THR A 198 -7.44 -24.06 -15.29
C THR A 198 -6.32 -23.09 -14.97
N PHE A 199 -6.69 -21.97 -14.36
CA PHE A 199 -5.75 -20.97 -13.89
C PHE A 199 -5.44 -21.20 -12.41
N TYR A 200 -4.15 -21.26 -12.06
CA TYR A 200 -3.70 -21.38 -10.69
C TYR A 200 -3.11 -20.06 -10.22
N MET A 201 -3.67 -19.53 -9.13
CA MET A 201 -3.29 -18.26 -8.56
C MET A 201 -2.85 -18.42 -7.11
N ILE A 202 -1.76 -17.74 -6.74
CA ILE A 202 -1.34 -17.58 -5.35
C ILE A 202 -1.54 -16.12 -4.94
N LEU A 203 -2.54 -15.86 -4.08
CA LEU A 203 -2.80 -14.54 -3.51
C LEU A 203 -1.99 -14.32 -2.22
N PHE A 204 -1.51 -13.09 -2.02
CA PHE A 204 -0.94 -12.68 -0.73
C PHE A 204 -2.04 -12.53 0.34
N LYS A 205 -1.66 -12.57 1.62
CA LYS A 205 -2.59 -12.68 2.76
C LYS A 205 -3.59 -11.52 2.88
N ASP A 206 -3.21 -10.34 2.41
CA ASP A 206 -4.00 -9.11 2.62
C ASP A 206 -5.07 -8.89 1.54
N PHE A 207 -5.22 -9.82 0.59
CA PHE A 207 -6.24 -9.79 -0.46
C PHE A 207 -7.30 -10.86 -0.22
N ARG A 208 -8.49 -10.74 -0.80
CA ARG A 208 -9.62 -11.65 -0.61
C ARG A 208 -9.78 -12.57 -1.83
N ASP A 209 -10.32 -13.77 -1.61
CA ASP A 209 -10.55 -14.72 -2.71
C ASP A 209 -11.55 -14.17 -3.74
N LEU A 210 -12.47 -13.32 -3.27
CA LEU A 210 -13.44 -12.61 -4.11
C LEU A 210 -12.77 -11.67 -5.14
N GLU A 211 -11.55 -11.21 -4.87
CA GLU A 211 -10.75 -10.41 -5.82
C GLU A 211 -10.07 -11.27 -6.89
N GLY A 212 -10.00 -12.59 -6.66
CA GLY A 212 -9.28 -13.57 -7.47
C GLY A 212 -9.66 -13.57 -8.94
N PRO A 213 -10.95 -13.62 -9.34
CA PRO A 213 -11.35 -13.65 -10.74
C PRO A 213 -10.84 -12.43 -11.55
N ALA A 214 -10.95 -11.22 -11.00
CA ALA A 214 -10.48 -10.01 -11.67
C ALA A 214 -8.95 -9.94 -11.78
N LEU A 215 -8.24 -10.31 -10.71
CA LEU A 215 -6.78 -10.41 -10.72
C LEU A 215 -6.29 -11.52 -11.67
N ALA A 216 -7.06 -12.60 -11.82
CA ALA A 216 -6.72 -13.73 -12.67
C ALA A 216 -6.91 -13.35 -14.13
N ASN A 217 -8.01 -12.67 -14.46
CA ASN A 217 -8.24 -12.07 -15.77
C ASN A 217 -7.07 -11.16 -16.16
N LEU A 218 -6.64 -10.26 -15.26
CA LEU A 218 -5.54 -9.33 -15.51
C LEU A 218 -4.25 -10.02 -15.96
N ILE A 219 -3.96 -11.22 -15.43
CA ILE A 219 -2.74 -11.98 -15.70
C ILE A 219 -2.93 -12.91 -16.91
N ALA A 220 -4.06 -13.62 -16.97
CA ALA A 220 -4.30 -14.67 -17.96
C ALA A 220 -4.75 -14.13 -19.32
N ASP A 221 -5.57 -13.09 -19.33
CA ASP A 221 -6.13 -12.54 -20.56
C ASP A 221 -5.10 -11.61 -21.24
N PRO A 222 -4.70 -11.89 -22.49
CA PRO A 222 -3.69 -11.10 -23.19
C PRO A 222 -4.13 -9.64 -23.45
N ILE A 223 -5.43 -9.41 -23.66
CA ILE A 223 -5.97 -8.05 -23.79
C ILE A 223 -5.95 -7.34 -22.45
N ALA A 224 -6.38 -8.00 -21.36
CA ALA A 224 -6.35 -7.40 -20.03
C ALA A 224 -4.94 -6.99 -19.61
N SER A 225 -3.97 -7.90 -19.79
CA SER A 225 -2.56 -7.66 -19.51
C SER A 225 -1.97 -6.51 -20.34
N LYS A 226 -2.30 -6.46 -21.64
CA LYS A 226 -1.91 -5.35 -22.52
C LYS A 226 -2.51 -4.00 -22.09
N GLU A 227 -3.78 -3.98 -21.72
CA GLU A 227 -4.44 -2.75 -21.26
C GLU A 227 -3.90 -2.28 -19.91
N TYR A 228 -3.54 -3.19 -19.00
CA TYR A 228 -2.82 -2.84 -17.78
C TYR A 228 -1.42 -2.28 -18.04
N ALA A 229 -0.67 -2.89 -18.96
CA ALA A 229 0.63 -2.37 -19.38
C ALA A 229 0.50 -0.95 -19.98
N ARG A 230 -0.52 -0.71 -20.82
CA ARG A 230 -0.84 0.62 -21.36
C ARG A 230 -1.16 1.62 -20.25
N PHE A 231 -1.98 1.23 -19.29
CA PHE A 231 -2.30 2.04 -18.12
C PHE A 231 -1.03 2.44 -17.34
N ARG A 232 -0.15 1.46 -17.04
CA ARG A 232 1.11 1.70 -16.33
C ARG A 232 2.07 2.59 -17.11
N GLN A 233 2.21 2.35 -18.40
CA GLN A 233 3.06 3.15 -19.27
C GLN A 233 2.56 4.60 -19.33
N SER A 234 1.25 4.82 -19.48
CA SER A 234 0.66 6.15 -19.49
C SER A 234 0.98 6.92 -18.21
N LEU A 235 0.71 6.33 -17.04
CA LEU A 235 0.97 6.97 -15.76
C LEU A 235 2.46 7.26 -15.54
N THR A 236 3.33 6.34 -15.95
CA THR A 236 4.79 6.51 -15.81
C THR A 236 5.30 7.62 -16.72
N THR A 237 4.96 7.58 -18.01
CA THR A 237 5.38 8.58 -19.00
C THR A 237 4.84 9.98 -18.66
N GLU A 238 3.57 10.10 -18.31
CA GLU A 238 2.95 11.36 -17.91
C GLU A 238 3.56 11.89 -16.59
N SER A 239 3.98 11.02 -15.67
CA SER A 239 4.67 11.44 -14.44
C SER A 239 6.11 11.93 -14.67
N VAL A 240 6.84 11.34 -15.63
CA VAL A 240 8.24 11.67 -15.91
C VAL A 240 8.34 12.96 -16.72
N ASN A 241 7.50 13.13 -17.76
CA ASN A 241 7.57 14.27 -18.67
C ASN A 241 7.22 15.62 -18.03
N HIS A 242 6.67 15.62 -16.81
CA HIS A 242 6.21 16.85 -16.15
C HIS A 242 7.01 17.23 -14.90
N ARG A 243 8.13 16.56 -14.59
CA ARG A 243 8.99 16.93 -13.45
C ARG A 243 9.56 18.35 -13.50
N GLU A 244 9.55 19.01 -14.66
CA GLU A 244 10.16 20.34 -14.84
C GLU A 244 9.16 21.50 -15.00
N HIS A 245 7.87 21.26 -15.28
CA HIS A 245 6.91 22.31 -15.69
C HIS A 245 5.54 22.32 -14.97
N GLY A 246 5.36 21.57 -13.88
CA GLY A 246 4.12 21.60 -13.09
C GLY A 246 3.67 20.23 -12.59
N GLN A 247 2.47 20.13 -12.00
CA GLN A 247 1.94 18.85 -11.52
C GLN A 247 1.52 17.95 -12.71
N PRO A 248 1.94 16.67 -12.73
CA PRO A 248 1.68 15.76 -13.85
C PRO A 248 0.18 15.51 -14.04
N ALA A 249 -0.29 15.54 -15.28
CA ALA A 249 -1.63 15.09 -15.67
C ALA A 249 -1.59 13.58 -15.95
N ALA A 250 -1.36 12.77 -14.91
CA ALA A 250 -1.35 11.32 -15.05
C ALA A 250 -2.79 10.78 -15.05
N HIS A 251 -3.37 10.51 -16.22
CA HIS A 251 -4.76 10.06 -16.34
C HIS A 251 -4.84 8.55 -16.56
N ILE A 252 -5.91 7.93 -16.03
CA ILE A 252 -6.17 6.51 -16.26
C ILE A 252 -6.44 6.30 -17.76
N LYS A 253 -5.55 5.55 -18.41
CA LYS A 253 -5.66 5.15 -19.80
C LYS A 253 -5.93 3.66 -19.90
N LEU A 254 -7.20 3.30 -20.10
CA LEU A 254 -7.66 1.91 -20.11
C LEU A 254 -8.78 1.73 -21.13
N ASN A 255 -8.64 0.76 -22.05
CA ASN A 255 -9.74 0.29 -22.89
C ASN A 255 -10.42 -0.95 -22.28
N LEU A 256 -11.44 -1.52 -22.92
CA LEU A 256 -12.12 -2.74 -22.44
C LEU A 256 -11.11 -3.89 -22.21
N PRO A 257 -10.86 -4.35 -20.97
CA PRO A 257 -9.77 -5.26 -20.66
C PRO A 257 -10.22 -6.74 -20.73
N PHE A 258 -10.85 -7.12 -21.84
CA PHE A 258 -11.39 -8.46 -22.05
C PHE A 258 -11.22 -8.91 -23.50
N THR A 259 -10.72 -10.13 -23.68
CA THR A 259 -10.66 -10.80 -24.98
C THR A 259 -12.05 -11.21 -25.46
N ASN A 260 -12.85 -11.77 -24.55
CA ASN A 260 -14.20 -12.21 -24.88
C ASN A 260 -15.20 -11.05 -24.81
N PRO A 261 -16.33 -11.14 -25.55
CA PRO A 261 -17.39 -10.17 -25.44
C PRO A 261 -17.98 -10.08 -24.03
N VAL A 262 -18.31 -8.86 -23.61
CA VAL A 262 -18.79 -8.53 -22.27
C VAL A 262 -20.20 -7.99 -22.37
N GLN A 263 -21.13 -8.57 -21.61
CA GLN A 263 -22.43 -7.96 -21.36
C GLN A 263 -22.29 -6.99 -20.20
N LEU A 264 -22.77 -5.77 -20.38
CA LEU A 264 -22.72 -4.76 -19.33
C LEU A 264 -24.09 -4.13 -19.12
N LYS A 265 -24.34 -3.77 -17.87
CA LYS A 265 -25.40 -2.85 -17.47
C LYS A 265 -24.76 -1.58 -16.91
N ALA A 266 -25.10 -0.45 -17.48
CA ALA A 266 -24.52 0.83 -17.10
C ALA A 266 -25.59 1.86 -16.74
N ASN A 267 -25.39 2.54 -15.61
CA ASN A 267 -26.09 3.75 -15.24
C ASN A 267 -25.42 4.95 -15.92
N GLY A 268 -26.21 5.98 -16.21
CA GLY A 268 -25.66 7.14 -16.88
C GLY A 268 -26.67 8.15 -17.40
N LYS A 269 -26.19 8.96 -18.34
CA LYS A 269 -26.91 10.10 -18.90
C LYS A 269 -27.01 10.00 -20.42
N PHE A 270 -28.22 10.21 -20.94
CA PHE A 270 -28.45 10.38 -22.37
C PHE A 270 -27.90 11.73 -22.85
N MET A 271 -27.18 11.70 -23.97
CA MET A 271 -26.57 12.86 -24.61
C MET A 271 -27.24 13.10 -25.97
N PRO A 272 -27.96 14.22 -26.16
CA PRO A 272 -28.58 14.53 -27.46
C PRO A 272 -27.55 15.09 -28.45
N PHE A 273 -27.44 14.47 -29.62
CA PHE A 273 -26.68 14.96 -30.76
C PHE A 273 -27.63 15.47 -31.83
N ARG A 274 -27.42 16.69 -32.31
CA ARG A 274 -28.26 17.26 -33.37
C ARG A 274 -27.59 17.03 -34.71
N VAL A 275 -28.24 16.28 -35.57
CA VAL A 275 -27.70 15.88 -36.87
C VAL A 275 -28.56 16.49 -37.95
N GLN A 276 -27.95 17.30 -38.81
CA GLN A 276 -28.60 17.79 -40.02
C GLN A 276 -28.60 16.68 -41.08
N ARG A 277 -29.79 16.31 -41.55
CA ARG A 277 -29.99 15.42 -42.70
C ARG A 277 -30.68 16.21 -43.81
N GLY A 278 -29.88 16.84 -44.67
CA GLY A 278 -30.40 17.76 -45.69
C GLY A 278 -31.03 19.01 -45.05
N LYS A 279 -32.35 19.21 -45.23
CA LYS A 279 -33.10 20.34 -44.66
C LYS A 279 -33.75 20.06 -43.30
N THR A 280 -33.68 18.83 -42.79
CA THR A 280 -34.30 18.44 -41.52
C THR A 280 -33.25 18.20 -40.44
N GLU A 281 -33.46 18.78 -39.26
CA GLU A 281 -32.65 18.53 -38.07
C GLU A 281 -33.29 17.37 -37.30
N SER A 282 -32.52 16.31 -37.07
CA SER A 282 -32.95 15.15 -36.28
C SER A 282 -32.08 15.03 -35.03
N THR A 283 -32.68 14.59 -33.91
CA THR A 283 -31.92 14.29 -32.69
C THR A 283 -31.55 12.82 -32.68
N GLU A 284 -30.26 12.54 -32.64
CA GLU A 284 -29.73 11.21 -32.37
C GLU A 284 -29.24 11.15 -30.92
N TRP A 285 -29.37 9.98 -30.30
CA TRP A 285 -29.05 9.83 -28.88
C TRP A 285 -27.73 9.07 -28.70
N GLY A 286 -26.88 9.60 -27.81
CA GLY A 286 -25.79 8.86 -27.21
C GLY A 286 -26.00 8.67 -25.71
N PHE A 287 -25.08 7.95 -25.08
CA PHE A 287 -25.14 7.65 -23.65
C PHE A 287 -23.76 7.77 -23.01
N LEU A 288 -23.65 8.54 -21.93
CA LEU A 288 -22.48 8.58 -21.06
C LEU A 288 -22.70 7.61 -19.91
N ALA A 289 -21.94 6.52 -19.85
CA ALA A 289 -21.94 5.61 -18.72
C ALA A 289 -21.13 6.21 -17.57
N THR A 290 -21.77 6.41 -16.43
CA THR A 290 -21.16 7.02 -15.24
C THR A 290 -20.91 6.01 -14.12
N GLU A 291 -21.50 4.83 -14.24
CA GLU A 291 -21.30 3.68 -13.36
C GLU A 291 -21.67 2.41 -14.14
N ILE A 292 -20.85 1.36 -14.02
CA ILE A 292 -21.20 0.02 -14.47
C ILE A 292 -21.73 -0.71 -13.24
N THR A 293 -22.96 -1.23 -13.34
CA THR A 293 -23.61 -1.94 -12.22
C THR A 293 -23.51 -3.45 -12.37
N ASP A 294 -23.40 -3.93 -13.60
CA ASP A 294 -23.20 -5.34 -13.92
C ASP A 294 -22.22 -5.49 -15.08
N LEU A 295 -21.32 -6.44 -14.96
CA LEU A 295 -20.29 -6.76 -15.94
C LEU A 295 -20.12 -8.27 -16.00
N GLN A 296 -20.63 -8.87 -17.08
CA GLN A 296 -20.62 -10.31 -17.30
C GLN A 296 -19.77 -10.65 -18.51
N THR A 297 -18.84 -11.58 -18.33
CA THR A 297 -18.00 -12.08 -19.42
C THR A 297 -17.62 -13.53 -19.15
N ARG A 298 -17.27 -14.26 -20.20
CA ARG A 298 -16.54 -15.51 -20.08
C ARG A 298 -15.05 -15.19 -19.96
N LEU A 299 -14.37 -15.69 -18.95
CA LEU A 299 -12.92 -15.54 -18.79
C LEU A 299 -12.16 -16.46 -19.77
N CYS A 300 -10.86 -16.23 -19.95
CA CYS A 300 -10.01 -17.08 -20.79
C CYS A 300 -9.69 -18.46 -20.15
N PHE A 301 -10.31 -18.77 -19.02
CA PHE A 301 -10.21 -20.02 -18.29
C PHE A 301 -11.58 -20.35 -17.70
N ASP A 302 -11.91 -21.63 -17.61
CA ASP A 302 -13.21 -22.08 -17.08
C ASP A 302 -13.11 -22.40 -15.58
N ARG A 303 -11.88 -22.59 -15.06
CA ARG A 303 -11.64 -23.02 -13.69
C ARG A 303 -10.54 -22.19 -13.04
N LEU A 304 -10.76 -21.75 -11.81
CA LEU A 304 -9.78 -20.98 -11.04
C LEU A 304 -9.50 -21.67 -9.70
N ILE A 305 -8.22 -21.96 -9.46
CA ILE A 305 -7.72 -22.44 -8.17
C ILE A 305 -7.03 -21.26 -7.49
N ILE A 306 -7.51 -20.89 -6.31
CA ILE A 306 -6.91 -19.83 -5.48
C ILE A 306 -6.23 -20.48 -4.28
N ASP A 307 -4.89 -20.41 -4.25
CA ASP A 307 -4.11 -20.71 -3.06
C ASP A 307 -3.66 -19.41 -2.39
N ARG A 308 -3.30 -19.51 -1.12
CA ARG A 308 -2.73 -18.39 -0.37
C ARG A 308 -1.25 -18.60 -0.19
N LYS A 309 -0.48 -17.55 -0.47
CA LYS A 309 0.90 -17.51 -0.02
C LYS A 309 0.89 -17.66 1.49
N ASN A 310 1.59 -18.69 1.97
CA ASN A 310 1.62 -19.06 3.38
C ASN A 310 0.29 -19.62 3.96
N SER A 311 -0.48 -20.35 3.12
CA SER A 311 -1.70 -21.06 3.53
C SER A 311 -1.43 -22.15 4.59
N ALA A 312 -2.20 -22.13 5.67
CA ALA A 312 -2.21 -23.16 6.72
C ALA A 312 -3.13 -24.36 6.41
N LYS A 313 -3.78 -24.40 5.23
CA LYS A 313 -4.59 -25.56 4.82
C LYS A 313 -3.73 -26.83 4.92
N LYS A 314 -4.28 -27.87 5.56
CA LYS A 314 -3.58 -29.13 5.78
C LYS A 314 -3.51 -29.93 4.48
N GLY A 315 -2.36 -30.50 4.20
CA GLY A 315 -2.16 -31.42 3.09
C GLY A 315 -1.71 -32.80 3.53
N LEU A 316 -1.37 -33.68 2.58
CA LEU A 316 -1.01 -35.08 2.89
C LEU A 316 0.24 -35.18 3.77
N ASN A 317 1.16 -34.21 3.69
CA ASN A 317 2.35 -34.10 4.53
C ASN A 317 2.14 -33.22 5.78
N ALA A 318 0.91 -33.04 6.28
CA ALA A 318 0.64 -32.17 7.44
C ALA A 318 1.40 -32.51 8.73
N ASN A 319 1.90 -33.74 8.84
CA ASN A 319 2.66 -34.23 9.98
C ASN A 319 4.18 -34.02 9.83
N ASP A 320 4.63 -33.46 8.72
CA ASP A 320 6.05 -33.17 8.46
C ASP A 320 6.55 -32.07 9.43
N PRO A 321 7.54 -32.36 10.30
CA PRO A 321 8.04 -31.41 11.28
C PRO A 321 8.81 -30.23 10.66
N ASP A 322 9.29 -30.38 9.41
CA ASP A 322 10.11 -29.39 8.69
C ASP A 322 9.28 -28.33 7.96
N LEU A 323 7.95 -28.39 8.08
CA LEU A 323 7.03 -27.40 7.53
C LEU A 323 7.24 -26.01 8.14
N ILE A 324 7.39 -25.01 7.28
CA ILE A 324 7.58 -23.60 7.65
C ILE A 324 6.33 -23.08 8.38
N PRO A 325 6.42 -22.35 9.50
CA PRO A 325 5.23 -21.83 10.17
C PRO A 325 4.42 -20.85 9.31
N SER A 326 3.09 -21.03 9.32
CA SER A 326 2.15 -20.13 8.66
C SER A 326 1.98 -18.78 9.35
N TYR A 327 1.52 -17.78 8.59
CA TYR A 327 1.19 -16.47 9.14
C TYR A 327 0.24 -16.61 10.34
N GLY A 328 0.53 -15.93 11.46
CA GLY A 328 -0.41 -15.83 12.57
C GLY A 328 -1.74 -15.22 12.10
N GLY A 329 -2.87 -15.85 12.42
CA GLY A 329 -4.19 -15.31 12.07
C GLY A 329 -4.38 -13.91 12.67
N ARG A 330 -4.89 -12.94 11.87
CA ARG A 330 -5.30 -11.64 12.42
C ARG A 330 -6.47 -11.90 13.37
N SER A 331 -6.42 -11.35 14.57
CA SER A 331 -7.62 -11.21 15.38
C SER A 331 -8.42 -10.06 14.79
N ARG A 332 -9.58 -10.38 14.24
CA ARG A 332 -10.55 -9.39 13.77
C ARG A 332 -11.44 -9.09 14.96
N SER A 333 -11.30 -7.91 15.53
CA SER A 333 -12.37 -7.34 16.35
C SER A 333 -13.44 -6.86 15.37
N PRO A 334 -14.64 -7.46 15.33
CA PRO A 334 -15.74 -6.89 14.56
C PRO A 334 -16.08 -5.56 15.22
N VAL A 335 -15.82 -4.47 14.51
CA VAL A 335 -16.33 -3.15 14.87
C VAL A 335 -17.53 -2.93 13.96
N GLU A 336 -18.72 -3.19 14.48
CA GLU A 336 -19.96 -2.75 13.84
C GLU A 336 -20.09 -1.24 14.10
N LEU A 337 -19.78 -0.44 13.08
CA LEU A 337 -20.08 0.99 13.06
C LEU A 337 -21.23 1.22 12.09
N ASP A 338 -22.28 1.90 12.55
CA ASP A 338 -23.44 2.28 11.72
C ASP A 338 -23.04 3.25 10.59
N MET A 339 -22.01 4.05 10.81
CA MET A 339 -21.46 5.02 9.87
C MET A 339 -19.93 4.96 9.84
N LEU A 340 -19.35 4.90 8.64
CA LEU A 340 -17.91 4.94 8.44
C LEU A 340 -17.50 6.30 7.87
N VAL A 341 -16.77 7.07 8.67
CA VAL A 341 -16.18 8.35 8.27
C VAL A 341 -14.81 8.11 7.66
N LEU A 342 -14.62 8.60 6.44
CA LEU A 342 -13.40 8.47 5.65
C LEU A 342 -12.76 9.84 5.47
N THR A 343 -11.46 9.88 5.67
CA THR A 343 -10.63 11.03 5.30
C THR A 343 -9.35 10.56 4.66
N SER A 344 -8.89 11.30 3.65
CA SER A 344 -7.63 11.07 2.98
C SER A 344 -6.41 11.50 3.84
N LYS A 345 -6.64 11.98 5.06
CA LYS A 345 -5.60 12.19 6.09
C LYS A 345 -5.21 10.90 6.81
N GLU A 346 -6.08 9.90 6.82
CA GLU A 346 -5.90 8.64 7.53
C GLU A 346 -5.75 7.48 6.56
N GLU A 347 -5.11 6.38 6.98
CA GLU A 347 -5.11 5.14 6.19
C GLU A 347 -6.51 4.51 6.25
N PRO A 348 -7.01 3.96 5.13
CA PRO A 348 -8.32 3.32 5.11
C PRO A 348 -8.35 2.15 6.10
N ALA A 349 -9.35 2.13 6.98
CA ALA A 349 -9.50 1.07 7.96
C ALA A 349 -9.77 -0.28 7.29
N ASP A 350 -9.31 -1.38 7.90
CA ASP A 350 -9.45 -2.75 7.34
C ASP A 350 -10.92 -3.14 7.03
N HIS A 351 -11.91 -2.55 7.72
CA HIS A 351 -13.33 -2.81 7.47
C HIS A 351 -13.89 -2.09 6.23
N LEU A 352 -13.22 -1.04 5.74
CA LEU A 352 -13.55 -0.37 4.47
C LEU A 352 -13.36 -1.29 3.27
N GLU A 353 -12.44 -2.24 3.36
CA GLU A 353 -12.16 -3.18 2.28
C GLU A 353 -13.43 -3.93 1.82
N ALA A 354 -14.31 -4.30 2.75
CA ALA A 354 -15.53 -5.04 2.38
C ALA A 354 -16.47 -4.18 1.53
N ALA A 355 -16.71 -2.95 1.96
CA ALA A 355 -17.56 -2.01 1.25
C ALA A 355 -16.96 -1.61 -0.12
N CYS A 356 -15.63 -1.47 -0.21
CA CYS A 356 -14.98 -1.22 -1.49
C CYS A 356 -15.07 -2.43 -2.42
N VAL A 357 -14.83 -3.65 -1.93
CA VAL A 357 -14.95 -4.88 -2.75
C VAL A 357 -16.38 -5.04 -3.29
N GLU A 358 -17.39 -4.76 -2.47
CA GLU A 358 -18.79 -4.74 -2.92
C GLU A 358 -19.06 -3.65 -3.97
N ALA A 359 -18.53 -2.43 -3.76
CA ALA A 359 -18.73 -1.30 -4.67
C ALA A 359 -17.96 -1.39 -5.99
N SER A 360 -16.89 -2.18 -6.04
CA SER A 360 -16.09 -2.44 -7.24
C SER A 360 -16.79 -3.33 -8.25
N GLY A 361 -17.86 -4.03 -7.84
CA GLY A 361 -18.66 -4.89 -8.71
C GLY A 361 -17.83 -6.06 -9.24
N ASN A 362 -18.01 -7.26 -8.67
CA ASN A 362 -17.27 -8.43 -9.14
C ASN A 362 -17.58 -8.71 -10.62
N ILE A 363 -16.56 -9.13 -11.37
CA ILE A 363 -16.76 -9.72 -12.70
C ILE A 363 -17.61 -10.96 -12.51
N LEU A 364 -18.83 -10.95 -13.06
CA LEU A 364 -19.72 -12.09 -13.01
C LEU A 364 -19.43 -13.00 -14.20
N ASP A 365 -18.57 -13.98 -14.00
CA ASP A 365 -18.43 -15.10 -14.93
C ASP A 365 -19.37 -16.23 -14.51
N LEU A 366 -20.48 -16.40 -15.25
CA LEU A 366 -21.49 -17.43 -15.00
C LEU A 366 -20.95 -18.86 -15.21
N SER A 367 -19.81 -19.01 -15.87
CA SER A 367 -19.19 -20.29 -16.22
C SER A 367 -17.96 -20.64 -15.40
N LEU A 368 -17.47 -19.71 -14.57
CA LEU A 368 -16.26 -19.92 -13.77
C LEU A 368 -16.53 -20.86 -12.60
N GLU A 369 -15.84 -21.99 -12.59
CA GLU A 369 -15.79 -22.89 -11.44
C GLU A 369 -14.62 -22.52 -10.52
N LEU A 370 -14.92 -22.07 -9.30
CA LEU A 370 -13.93 -21.91 -8.24
C LEU A 370 -13.63 -23.28 -7.63
N ILE A 371 -12.44 -23.82 -7.94
CA ILE A 371 -12.02 -25.12 -7.42
C ILE A 371 -11.30 -24.91 -6.08
N ASP A 372 -11.90 -25.44 -5.01
CA ASP A 372 -11.20 -25.65 -3.75
C ASP A 372 -10.46 -26.99 -3.79
N ASP A 373 -9.33 -27.03 -4.50
CA ASP A 373 -8.55 -28.27 -4.60
C ASP A 373 -7.98 -28.60 -3.21
N PRO A 374 -8.16 -29.84 -2.71
CA PRO A 374 -7.53 -30.25 -1.46
C PRO A 374 -6.02 -30.13 -1.62
N LYS A 375 -5.39 -29.41 -0.70
CA LYS A 375 -3.96 -29.14 -0.76
C LYS A 375 -3.17 -30.45 -0.69
N LEU A 376 -2.68 -30.96 -1.82
CA LEU A 376 -1.97 -32.25 -1.84
C LEU A 376 -0.70 -32.20 -0.99
N VAL A 377 0.08 -31.12 -1.10
CA VAL A 377 1.31 -30.90 -0.34
C VAL A 377 1.26 -29.55 0.38
N GLN A 378 1.27 -29.59 1.70
CA GLN A 378 1.42 -28.47 2.60
C GLN A 378 2.86 -27.97 2.59
N LYS A 379 3.04 -26.67 2.35
CA LYS A 379 4.34 -25.99 2.53
C LYS A 379 4.48 -25.35 3.92
N TYR A 380 3.37 -25.12 4.62
CA TYR A 380 3.35 -24.33 5.85
C TYR A 380 2.49 -24.94 6.96
N ARG A 381 2.98 -25.01 8.20
CA ARG A 381 2.25 -25.54 9.38
C ARG A 381 1.36 -24.49 10.04
N SER A 382 0.20 -24.90 10.55
CA SER A 382 -0.74 -24.01 11.25
C SER A 382 -0.11 -23.44 12.52
N ARG A 383 -0.07 -22.11 12.68
CA ARG A 383 0.32 -21.46 13.94
C ARG A 383 -0.92 -21.36 14.85
N PRO A 384 -0.89 -21.84 16.11
CA PRO A 384 -2.01 -21.68 17.03
C PRO A 384 -2.33 -20.19 17.24
N ARG A 385 -3.63 -19.85 17.33
CA ARG A 385 -4.07 -18.48 17.67
C ARG A 385 -3.55 -18.13 19.06
N ALA A 386 -2.55 -17.27 19.15
CA ALA A 386 -2.19 -16.67 20.43
C ALA A 386 -3.29 -15.65 20.82
N PRO A 387 -3.75 -15.64 22.09
CA PRO A 387 -4.65 -14.61 22.57
C PRO A 387 -4.01 -13.23 22.40
N HIS A 388 -4.83 -12.20 22.20
CA HIS A 388 -4.37 -10.83 22.02
C HIS A 388 -3.40 -10.41 23.13
N GLY A 389 -2.15 -10.10 22.74
CA GLY A 389 -1.14 -9.54 23.63
C GLY A 389 -0.02 -10.47 24.07
N THR A 390 0.07 -11.72 23.60
CA THR A 390 1.14 -12.65 23.99
C THR A 390 1.79 -13.38 22.80
N GLY A 391 1.83 -12.77 21.61
CA GLY A 391 2.31 -13.42 20.39
C GLY A 391 3.38 -12.63 19.66
N ASP A 392 4.59 -13.19 19.60
CA ASP A 392 5.74 -12.65 18.90
C ASP A 392 5.56 -12.58 17.36
N PRO A 393 6.15 -11.56 16.70
CA PRO A 393 6.16 -11.45 15.26
C PRO A 393 7.26 -12.32 14.63
N ASP A 394 6.96 -13.60 14.40
CA ASP A 394 7.77 -14.45 13.50
C ASP A 394 7.62 -13.96 12.07
N GLY A 395 8.52 -13.08 11.62
CA GLY A 395 9.08 -12.92 10.25
C GLY A 395 8.19 -13.09 9.01
N THR A 396 6.87 -13.07 9.20
CA THR A 396 5.87 -13.48 8.25
C THR A 396 4.87 -12.32 8.17
N ALA A 397 5.36 -11.13 7.83
CA ALA A 397 4.50 -10.01 7.47
C ALA A 397 4.59 -9.80 5.96
N SER A 398 3.44 -9.62 5.30
CA SER A 398 3.37 -9.30 3.88
C SER A 398 4.13 -8.01 3.56
N PRO A 399 4.62 -7.84 2.33
CA PRO A 399 5.16 -6.58 1.84
C PRO A 399 4.00 -5.60 1.59
N GLY A 400 3.41 -5.04 2.66
CA GLY A 400 2.18 -4.26 2.54
C GLY A 400 1.94 -3.17 3.59
N ASP A 401 2.58 -3.19 4.76
CA ASP A 401 2.27 -2.24 5.82
C ASP A 401 3.41 -1.23 6.07
N PRO A 402 3.28 0.01 5.58
CA PRO A 402 3.76 1.20 6.25
C PRO A 402 2.57 1.85 6.97
N SER A 403 2.16 1.33 8.13
CA SER A 403 1.26 2.06 9.03
C SER A 403 2.10 2.83 10.05
N GLY A 404 2.66 3.93 9.57
CA GLY A 404 3.13 5.01 10.42
C GLY A 404 2.37 6.28 10.06
N ASN A 405 1.46 6.72 10.92
CA ASN A 405 1.47 8.06 11.50
C ASN A 405 0.35 8.22 12.56
N GLY A 406 0.72 8.78 13.71
CA GLY A 406 -0.17 9.11 14.82
C GLY A 406 -1.20 10.19 14.46
N SER A 407 -2.15 10.58 15.31
CA SER A 407 -2.30 10.53 16.77
C SER A 407 -3.78 10.82 17.02
N THR A 408 -4.50 10.21 17.95
CA THR A 408 -4.63 10.71 19.33
C THR A 408 -5.56 9.75 20.07
N THR A 409 -5.05 9.06 21.07
CA THR A 409 -5.89 8.50 22.15
C THR A 409 -5.07 8.58 23.42
N GLU A 410 -5.75 8.98 24.48
CA GLU A 410 -5.17 9.28 25.78
C GLU A 410 -4.25 8.18 26.29
N LEU A 411 -3.21 8.63 26.98
CA LEU A 411 -2.22 7.84 27.70
C LEU A 411 -2.85 6.62 28.41
N ASN A 412 -2.71 5.45 27.80
CA ASN A 412 -2.42 4.25 28.57
C ASN A 412 -0.97 3.88 28.30
N VAL A 413 -0.09 4.40 29.17
CA VAL A 413 1.31 4.01 29.28
C VAL A 413 1.35 2.51 29.55
N LYS A 414 1.35 1.67 28.49
CA LYS A 414 1.93 0.33 28.62
C LYS A 414 3.42 0.54 28.67
N THR A 415 3.94 0.58 29.88
CA THR A 415 5.37 0.58 30.20
C THR A 415 6.01 -0.54 29.39
N ILE A 416 6.71 -0.19 28.31
CA ILE A 416 7.55 -1.14 27.58
C ILE A 416 8.60 -1.56 28.60
N GLN A 417 8.48 -2.77 29.16
CA GLN A 417 9.45 -3.25 30.13
C GLN A 417 10.81 -3.31 29.41
N THR A 418 11.74 -2.45 29.81
CA THR A 418 13.12 -2.49 29.34
C THR A 418 13.67 -3.90 29.60
N PRO A 419 14.40 -4.55 28.69
CA PRO A 419 14.84 -5.92 28.91
C PRO A 419 15.73 -6.09 30.14
N GLU A 420 15.80 -7.30 30.70
CA GLU A 420 16.75 -7.62 31.76
C GLU A 420 18.20 -7.51 31.28
N ILE A 421 19.11 -7.25 32.22
CA ILE A 421 20.53 -7.09 31.91
C ILE A 421 21.12 -8.46 31.50
N PRO A 422 21.70 -8.57 30.29
CA PRO A 422 22.26 -9.83 29.83
C PRO A 422 23.42 -10.33 30.70
N VAL A 423 23.32 -11.56 31.19
CA VAL A 423 24.38 -12.23 31.98
C VAL A 423 25.72 -12.28 31.21
N THR A 424 25.69 -12.33 29.88
CA THR A 424 26.90 -12.36 29.04
C THR A 424 27.76 -11.10 29.15
N LEU A 425 27.20 -9.98 29.63
CA LEU A 425 27.93 -8.73 29.82
C LEU A 425 28.60 -8.64 31.19
N ASN A 426 28.25 -9.51 32.15
CA ASN A 426 28.81 -9.47 33.52
C ASN A 426 30.34 -9.61 33.53
N GLU A 427 30.89 -10.43 32.64
CA GLU A 427 32.35 -10.60 32.53
C GLU A 427 33.03 -9.32 32.06
N PHE A 428 32.38 -8.53 31.18
CA PHE A 428 32.89 -7.24 30.75
C PHE A 428 32.90 -6.22 31.88
N PHE A 429 31.86 -6.21 32.73
CA PHE A 429 31.84 -5.33 33.92
C PHE A 429 32.93 -5.70 34.94
N LYS A 430 33.20 -6.98 35.15
CA LYS A 430 34.36 -7.43 35.96
C LYS A 430 35.68 -6.98 35.35
N THR A 431 35.84 -7.13 34.03
CA THR A 431 37.02 -6.62 33.33
C THR A 431 37.15 -5.09 33.47
N LEU A 432 36.05 -4.35 33.36
CA LEU A 432 36.04 -2.90 33.49
C LEU A 432 36.48 -2.46 34.89
N ALA A 433 36.06 -3.17 35.94
CA ALA A 433 36.51 -2.92 37.31
C ALA A 433 38.04 -3.04 37.44
N PHE A 434 38.66 -4.09 36.88
CA PHE A 434 40.13 -4.22 36.87
C PHE A 434 40.82 -3.10 36.08
N VAL A 435 40.23 -2.63 34.98
CA VAL A 435 40.77 -1.49 34.21
C VAL A 435 40.68 -0.19 35.03
N VAL A 436 39.59 0.02 35.76
CA VAL A 436 39.40 1.16 36.67
C VAL A 436 40.40 1.11 37.83
N ASP A 437 40.56 -0.06 38.46
CA ASP A 437 41.52 -0.28 39.55
C ASP A 437 42.98 -0.06 39.11
N ALA A 438 43.28 -0.34 37.84
CA ALA A 438 44.58 -0.07 37.22
C ALA A 438 44.81 1.41 36.86
N GLY A 439 43.89 2.31 37.20
CA GLY A 439 44.04 3.77 37.03
C GLY A 439 43.39 4.35 35.77
N TYR A 440 42.55 3.59 35.07
CA TYR A 440 41.83 4.05 33.87
C TYR A 440 40.32 4.12 34.14
N PRO A 441 39.79 5.25 34.65
CA PRO A 441 38.44 5.36 35.20
C PRO A 441 37.35 5.44 34.12
N PHE A 442 37.17 4.36 33.36
CA PHE A 442 36.08 4.25 32.41
C PHE A 442 34.72 4.31 33.09
N ARG A 443 33.79 5.05 32.48
CA ARG A 443 32.40 5.16 32.94
C ARG A 443 31.46 4.70 31.84
N THR A 444 30.54 3.80 32.16
CA THR A 444 29.50 3.40 31.23
C THR A 444 28.45 4.48 31.08
N ILE A 445 28.04 4.79 29.85
CA ILE A 445 27.12 5.88 29.55
C ILE A 445 25.83 5.37 28.89
N PRO A 446 24.68 6.01 29.18
CA PRO A 446 23.46 5.80 28.40
C PRO A 446 23.62 6.49 27.04
N VAL A 447 23.49 5.70 25.96
CA VAL A 447 23.52 6.21 24.59
C VAL A 447 22.22 5.98 23.83
N SER A 448 21.41 4.99 24.22
CA SER A 448 20.09 4.74 23.64
C SER A 448 18.97 5.26 24.55
N SER A 449 17.80 5.52 23.95
CA SER A 449 16.56 5.82 24.68
C SER A 449 16.05 4.64 25.53
N SER A 450 16.55 3.43 25.27
CA SER A 450 16.29 2.21 26.04
C SER A 450 17.58 1.76 26.73
N PHE A 451 17.70 1.96 28.05
CA PHE A 451 18.84 1.53 28.85
C PHE A 451 18.40 1.08 30.25
N ARG A 452 19.20 0.24 30.91
CA ARG A 452 19.06 -0.11 32.34
C ARG A 452 20.36 0.17 33.09
N GLN A 453 20.22 0.61 34.32
CA GLN A 453 21.30 0.68 35.29
C GLN A 453 21.40 -0.65 36.03
N GLN A 454 22.61 -1.11 36.32
CA GLN A 454 22.80 -2.31 37.12
C GLN A 454 22.27 -2.11 38.55
N PRO A 455 21.72 -3.16 39.19
CA PRO A 455 21.20 -3.07 40.56
C PRO A 455 22.23 -2.61 41.60
N ASP A 456 23.51 -2.92 41.39
CA ASP A 456 24.65 -2.55 42.24
C ASP A 456 25.27 -1.19 41.85
N ASN A 457 24.63 -0.47 40.91
CA ASN A 457 25.08 0.82 40.39
C ASN A 457 26.46 0.79 39.71
N THR A 458 26.96 -0.38 39.31
CA THR A 458 28.30 -0.54 38.70
C THR A 458 28.37 -0.10 37.24
N GLY A 459 27.22 0.07 36.58
CA GLY A 459 27.19 0.65 35.24
C GLY A 459 25.84 0.57 34.53
N VAL A 460 25.86 0.92 33.25
CA VAL A 460 24.70 1.08 32.37
C VAL A 460 24.80 0.11 31.19
N VAL A 461 23.68 -0.54 30.88
CA VAL A 461 23.50 -1.36 29.69
C VAL A 461 22.47 -0.69 28.77
N ASN A 462 22.87 -0.47 27.54
CA ASN A 462 22.04 0.05 26.46
C ASN A 462 21.40 -1.10 25.68
N PHE A 463 20.26 -0.84 25.04
CA PHE A 463 19.56 -1.84 24.23
C PHE A 463 19.34 -1.32 22.82
N LEU A 464 19.57 -2.19 21.83
CA LEU A 464 19.18 -1.88 20.46
C LEU A 464 17.65 -1.72 20.37
N PRO A 465 17.12 -0.98 19.39
CA PRO A 465 15.68 -0.91 19.19
C PRO A 465 15.10 -2.29 18.90
N TRP A 466 13.90 -2.57 19.42
CA TRP A 466 13.14 -3.78 19.10
C TRP A 466 12.92 -3.97 17.60
N HIS A 467 12.82 -2.84 16.88
CA HIS A 467 12.64 -2.82 15.43
C HIS A 467 13.67 -1.90 14.78
N ILE A 468 14.51 -2.46 13.90
CA ILE A 468 15.39 -1.71 13.01
C ILE A 468 15.01 -2.05 11.57
N ASN A 469 14.73 -1.03 10.76
CA ASN A 469 14.35 -1.20 9.35
C ASN A 469 15.38 -2.05 8.60
N LYS A 470 14.89 -3.07 7.88
CA LYS A 470 15.69 -4.00 7.06
C LYS A 470 16.68 -4.89 7.84
N VAL A 471 16.59 -4.96 9.16
CA VAL A 471 17.39 -5.88 9.99
C VAL A 471 16.50 -6.98 10.55
N ARG A 472 16.85 -8.23 10.28
CA ARG A 472 16.01 -9.41 10.58
C ARG A 472 15.93 -9.70 12.09
N SER A 473 17.05 -10.08 12.69
CA SER A 473 17.11 -10.56 14.07
C SER A 473 18.45 -10.30 14.75
N TRP A 474 19.41 -9.66 14.07
CA TRP A 474 20.75 -9.49 14.62
C TRP A 474 20.75 -8.56 15.82
N HIS A 475 19.83 -7.59 15.85
CA HIS A 475 19.60 -6.69 16.99
C HIS A 475 18.87 -7.34 18.16
N LEU A 476 18.50 -8.63 18.06
CA LEU A 476 17.84 -9.41 19.11
C LEU A 476 18.80 -10.44 19.71
N SER A 477 18.63 -10.75 21.00
CA SER A 477 19.51 -11.65 21.77
C SER A 477 19.51 -13.10 21.28
N SER A 478 18.51 -13.51 20.49
CA SER A 478 18.48 -14.77 19.76
C SER A 478 17.75 -14.60 18.42
N ASP A 479 17.68 -15.65 17.62
CA ASP A 479 16.89 -15.64 16.37
C ASP A 479 15.38 -15.79 16.63
N SER A 480 14.96 -15.97 17.89
CA SER A 480 13.56 -15.90 18.29
C SER A 480 13.02 -14.48 18.19
N SER A 481 11.79 -14.34 17.73
CA SER A 481 11.08 -13.07 17.62
C SER A 481 10.65 -12.48 18.99
N SER A 482 10.60 -13.32 20.05
CA SER A 482 10.44 -12.90 21.47
C SER A 482 11.72 -12.44 22.12
N ALA A 483 12.86 -12.67 21.47
CA ALA A 483 14.12 -12.46 22.12
C ALA A 483 14.27 -10.98 22.45
N PRO A 484 14.61 -10.62 23.71
CA PRO A 484 14.82 -9.23 24.05
C PRO A 484 15.90 -8.62 23.15
N PRO A 485 15.83 -7.32 22.83
CA PRO A 485 16.88 -6.63 22.12
C PRO A 485 18.24 -6.90 22.74
N ARG A 486 19.25 -7.00 21.88
CA ARG A 486 20.61 -7.17 22.33
C ARG A 486 21.02 -5.99 23.20
N GLY A 487 21.49 -6.32 24.40
CA GLY A 487 22.18 -5.38 25.26
C GLY A 487 23.58 -5.08 24.73
N TYR A 488 24.05 -3.87 24.93
CA TYR A 488 25.42 -3.46 24.67
C TYR A 488 25.87 -2.41 25.68
N VAL A 489 27.17 -2.33 25.93
CA VAL A 489 27.76 -1.39 26.87
C VAL A 489 28.66 -0.45 26.10
N VAL A 490 28.55 0.85 26.40
CA VAL A 490 29.48 1.87 25.94
C VAL A 490 30.14 2.47 27.17
N ALA A 491 31.45 2.29 27.30
CA ALA A 491 32.24 2.89 28.37
C ALA A 491 33.15 3.98 27.80
N GLU A 492 33.11 5.17 28.38
CA GLU A 492 33.94 6.31 27.96
C GLU A 492 35.02 6.66 29.00
N LEU A 493 36.16 7.14 28.51
CA LEU A 493 37.26 7.66 29.33
C LEU A 493 37.86 8.87 28.62
N CYS A 494 38.07 9.96 29.36
CA CYS A 494 38.94 11.05 28.93
C CYS A 494 40.30 10.88 29.61
N HIS A 495 41.35 10.64 28.83
CA HIS A 495 42.71 10.45 29.34
C HIS A 495 43.72 11.15 28.42
N GLY A 496 44.59 11.98 28.98
CA GLY A 496 45.57 12.75 28.21
C GLY A 496 44.94 13.67 27.14
N GLY A 497 43.76 14.24 27.43
CA GLY A 497 43.02 15.10 26.49
C GLY A 497 42.32 14.38 25.34
N VAL A 498 42.34 13.04 25.32
CA VAL A 498 41.73 12.21 24.27
C VAL A 498 40.59 11.40 24.85
N TRP A 499 39.42 11.48 24.20
CA TRP A 499 38.26 10.66 24.50
C TRP A 499 38.39 9.27 23.85
N ARG A 500 38.20 8.24 24.67
CA ARG A 500 38.29 6.83 24.32
C ARG A 500 36.99 6.12 24.69
N TYR A 501 36.58 5.16 23.88
CA TYR A 501 35.36 4.38 24.06
C TYR A 501 35.63 2.89 23.94
N LEU A 502 34.99 2.11 24.80
CA LEU A 502 34.93 0.65 24.72
C LEU A 502 33.47 0.25 24.47
N ILE A 503 33.23 -0.55 23.42
CA ILE A 503 31.90 -1.01 23.04
C ILE A 503 31.84 -2.53 23.04
N GLU A 504 31.03 -3.08 23.95
CA GLU A 504 30.80 -4.52 24.11
C GLU A 504 29.35 -4.86 23.78
N ILE A 505 29.09 -5.98 23.09
CA ILE A 505 27.75 -6.39 22.67
C ILE A 505 27.42 -7.76 23.23
N GLN A 506 26.17 -7.94 23.67
CA GLN A 506 25.62 -9.23 24.09
C GLN A 506 25.82 -10.31 23.02
N ARG A 507 26.35 -11.46 23.44
CA ARG A 507 26.56 -12.63 22.58
C ARG A 507 25.25 -13.29 22.18
N LYS A 508 25.21 -13.88 20.98
CA LYS A 508 24.07 -14.65 20.44
C LYS A 508 24.57 -16.03 20.01
N GLY A 509 24.17 -17.07 20.76
CA GLY A 509 24.68 -18.42 20.53
C GLY A 509 26.21 -18.51 20.65
N ALA A 510 26.87 -19.11 19.66
CA ALA A 510 28.34 -19.24 19.60
C ALA A 510 29.05 -18.02 18.99
N GLU A 511 28.31 -16.99 18.55
CA GLU A 511 28.87 -15.77 17.98
C GLU A 511 29.51 -14.91 19.08
N ALA A 512 30.83 -14.74 19.01
CA ALA A 512 31.59 -13.84 19.87
C ALA A 512 32.27 -12.76 19.01
N LEU A 513 31.68 -11.56 19.01
CA LEU A 513 32.34 -10.37 18.47
C LEU A 513 33.47 -9.97 19.41
N ALA A 514 34.51 -9.35 18.85
CA ALA A 514 35.56 -8.71 19.64
C ALA A 514 35.01 -7.44 20.32
N LEU A 515 35.53 -7.07 21.49
CA LEU A 515 35.33 -5.74 22.07
C LEU A 515 35.85 -4.68 21.09
N LEU A 516 35.11 -3.60 20.88
CA LEU A 516 35.57 -2.53 20.00
C LEU A 516 36.13 -1.36 20.82
N TYR A 517 37.40 -1.03 20.61
CA TYR A 517 38.00 0.22 21.05
C TYR A 517 37.81 1.30 19.99
N VAL A 518 37.25 2.44 20.37
CA VAL A 518 36.94 3.55 19.46
C VAL A 518 37.51 4.86 20.01
N ARG A 519 38.11 5.66 19.13
CA ARG A 519 38.42 7.08 19.41
C ARG A 519 38.24 7.93 18.16
N HIS A 520 37.95 9.21 18.34
CA HIS A 520 37.98 10.15 17.22
C HIS A 520 39.43 10.40 16.75
N HIS A 521 39.64 10.65 15.45
CA HIS A 521 40.98 10.96 14.92
C HIS A 521 41.61 12.19 15.59
N SER A 522 40.80 13.23 15.84
CA SER A 522 41.20 14.46 16.54
C SER A 522 41.20 14.36 18.07
N GLY A 523 40.82 13.21 18.64
CA GLY A 523 40.71 13.01 20.09
C GLY A 523 39.51 13.68 20.77
N GLN A 524 38.66 14.39 20.02
CA GLN A 524 37.43 14.98 20.55
C GLN A 524 36.42 13.91 21.02
N ARG A 525 35.51 14.34 21.90
CA ARG A 525 34.40 13.52 22.37
C ARG A 525 33.48 13.16 21.20
N ILE A 526 33.02 11.91 21.14
CA ILE A 526 31.99 11.49 20.20
C ILE A 526 30.64 11.74 20.86
N GLU A 527 29.77 12.45 20.16
CA GLU A 527 28.44 12.78 20.65
C GLU A 527 27.57 11.51 20.80
N THR A 528 26.77 11.48 21.87
CA THR A 528 25.90 10.35 22.21
C THR A 528 24.98 9.90 21.06
N PRO A 529 24.33 10.81 20.29
CA PRO A 529 23.52 10.41 19.13
C PRO A 529 24.35 9.76 18.01
N GLU A 530 25.61 10.13 17.85
CA GLU A 530 26.50 9.51 16.85
C GLU A 530 26.84 8.07 17.25
N LEU A 531 27.11 7.82 18.53
CA LEU A 531 27.31 6.47 19.08
C LEU A 531 26.05 5.61 18.93
N ALA A 532 24.87 6.18 19.19
CA ALA A 532 23.59 5.49 19.01
C ALA A 532 23.35 5.11 17.53
N GLN A 533 23.61 6.05 16.60
CA GLN A 533 23.49 5.79 15.17
C GLN A 533 24.48 4.72 14.70
N PHE A 534 25.73 4.77 15.18
CA PHE A 534 26.73 3.75 14.88
C PHE A 534 26.26 2.35 15.28
N MET A 535 25.63 2.21 16.44
CA MET A 535 25.09 0.93 16.90
C MET A 535 23.93 0.41 16.03
N LEU A 536 23.16 1.30 15.38
CA LEU A 536 22.15 0.90 14.40
C LEU A 536 22.80 0.37 13.11
N GLU A 537 23.89 0.98 12.66
CA GLU A 537 24.63 0.48 11.49
C GLU A 537 25.31 -0.86 11.81
N VAL A 538 25.87 -1.02 13.03
CA VAL A 538 26.42 -2.30 13.50
C VAL A 538 25.37 -3.41 13.41
N ALA A 539 24.11 -3.11 13.75
CA ALA A 539 23.02 -4.05 13.61
C ALA A 539 22.66 -4.37 12.16
N ARG A 540 22.78 -3.41 11.24
CA ARG A 540 22.52 -3.60 9.79
C ARG A 540 23.59 -4.43 9.10
N GLU A 541 24.85 -4.20 9.48
CA GLU A 541 26.02 -4.91 8.93
C GLU A 541 26.30 -6.25 9.63
N ASN A 542 25.43 -6.66 10.56
CA ASN A 542 25.59 -7.87 11.37
C ASN A 542 26.96 -7.94 12.08
N GLY A 543 27.45 -6.80 12.59
CA GLY A 543 28.72 -6.73 13.32
C GLY A 543 29.53 -5.48 13.00
N TRP A 544 30.84 -5.55 13.25
CA TRP A 544 31.73 -4.38 13.17
C TRP A 544 32.05 -3.88 11.75
N GLY A 545 31.40 -4.43 10.71
CA GLY A 545 31.50 -3.90 9.34
C GLY A 545 31.12 -2.43 9.24
N ALA A 546 30.25 -1.96 10.13
CA ALA A 546 29.85 -0.56 10.24
C ALA A 546 31.01 0.43 10.45
N LYS A 547 32.16 -0.02 10.96
CA LYS A 547 33.33 0.84 11.16
C LYS A 547 33.87 1.42 9.85
N ASP A 548 33.67 0.71 8.73
CA ASP A 548 34.21 1.10 7.42
C ASP A 548 33.44 2.30 6.82
N HIS A 549 32.27 2.62 7.39
CA HIS A 549 31.46 3.78 7.03
C HIS A 549 31.84 5.05 7.79
N ILE A 550 32.65 4.96 8.86
CA ILE A 550 33.01 6.11 9.70
C ILE A 550 34.51 6.40 9.62
N LYS A 551 34.91 7.14 8.58
CA LYS A 551 36.30 7.53 8.32
C LYS A 551 36.92 8.48 9.37
N LYS A 552 36.10 9.09 10.23
CA LYS A 552 36.55 10.02 11.27
C LYS A 552 36.98 9.33 12.58
N TRP A 553 36.75 8.02 12.73
CA TRP A 553 37.07 7.26 13.94
C TRP A 553 38.14 6.21 13.69
N VAL A 554 38.96 5.98 14.71
CA VAL A 554 39.89 4.85 14.77
C VAL A 554 39.20 3.74 15.57
N CYS A 555 38.98 2.59 14.93
CA CYS A 555 38.26 1.45 15.48
C CYS A 555 39.16 0.21 15.53
N THR A 556 39.55 -0.21 16.74
CA THR A 556 40.46 -1.35 16.96
C THR A 556 39.72 -2.49 17.67
N PRO A 557 39.56 -3.67 17.05
CA PRO A 557 38.94 -4.82 17.70
C PRO A 557 39.92 -5.52 18.66
N ILE A 558 39.47 -5.77 19.90
CA ILE A 558 40.21 -6.47 20.95
C ILE A 558 39.55 -7.83 21.18
N LYS A 559 40.24 -8.92 20.79
CA LYS A 559 39.66 -10.28 20.83
C LYS A 559 39.49 -10.80 22.25
N HIS A 560 38.32 -11.36 22.57
CA HIS A 560 38.11 -12.08 23.82
C HIS A 560 38.92 -13.38 23.87
N ARG A 561 39.46 -13.67 25.05
CA ARG A 561 40.08 -14.96 25.39
C ARG A 561 39.40 -15.53 26.64
N PRO A 562 38.18 -16.08 26.53
CA PRO A 562 37.36 -16.46 27.69
C PRO A 562 38.05 -17.41 28.67
N LYS A 563 38.94 -18.29 28.17
CA LYS A 563 39.71 -19.23 28.98
C LYS A 563 40.78 -18.59 29.89
N LYS A 564 41.07 -17.29 29.73
CA LYS A 564 42.11 -16.57 30.50
C LYS A 564 41.55 -15.62 31.58
N GLY A 565 40.23 -15.53 31.72
CA GLY A 565 39.54 -14.72 32.74
C GLY A 565 39.56 -13.20 32.51
N ALA A 566 38.74 -12.49 33.29
CA ALA A 566 38.53 -11.04 33.20
C ALA A 566 39.80 -10.17 33.40
N GLU A 567 40.72 -10.59 34.27
CA GLU A 567 41.97 -9.85 34.59
C GLU A 567 42.93 -9.83 33.40
N THR A 568 43.16 -10.98 32.75
CA THR A 568 43.97 -11.03 31.52
C THR A 568 43.36 -10.19 30.41
N PHE A 569 42.03 -10.16 30.32
CA PHE A 569 41.33 -9.34 29.34
C PHE A 569 41.48 -7.85 29.62
N ALA A 570 41.49 -7.44 30.90
CA ALA A 570 41.78 -6.07 31.31
C ALA A 570 43.19 -5.62 30.88
N LEU A 571 44.21 -6.48 31.04
CA LEU A 571 45.57 -6.20 30.56
C LEU A 571 45.63 -6.04 29.04
N ASP A 572 44.85 -6.82 28.28
CA ASP A 572 44.78 -6.69 26.83
C ASP A 572 44.08 -5.38 26.40
N ILE A 573 43.13 -4.86 27.19
CA ILE A 573 42.55 -3.52 27.01
C ILE A 573 43.58 -2.43 27.34
N ILE A 574 44.25 -2.51 28.48
CA ILE A 574 45.23 -1.51 28.94
C ILE A 574 46.36 -1.32 27.93
N LYS A 575 46.81 -2.39 27.27
CA LYS A 575 47.80 -2.31 26.19
C LYS A 575 47.36 -1.46 24.98
N GLN A 576 46.06 -1.21 24.81
CA GLN A 576 45.50 -0.43 23.71
C GLN A 576 45.18 1.02 24.08
N LEU A 577 45.21 1.37 25.37
CA LEU A 577 44.93 2.71 25.90
C LEU A 577 46.14 3.64 25.75
#